data_AF-A0A3M7AYH1-F1
#
_entry.id   AF-A0A3M7AYH1-F1
#
_cell.length_a   1.000
_cell.length_b   1.000
_cell.length_c   1.000
_cell.angle_alpha   90.00
_cell.angle_beta   90.00
_cell.angle_gamma   90.00
#
_symmetry.space_group_name_H-M   'P 1'
#
loop_
_entity.id
_entity.type
_entity.pdbx_description
1 polymer ?
#
loop_
_entity_poly.entity_id
_entity_poly.type
_entity_poly.pdbx_seq_one_letter_code
_entity_poly.pdbx_strand_id
1 'polypeptide(L)'
;MEKHKLAISSVSLWWHENHTLFDKANAAAKNCFQGLELVMGDLEQAAIDAGKSIEAHAATFKTHCDGIGLAIISVAALENWEGSQSSLSLRMRKVEWIRIARIVGAPILQVPASFEDASLLVSEDEIVHQLRLLADCGLPRYGSNEATVEIAYEPMAWSVRSDTWQHALHIKRRVGRANFKLCLDTYHILAKLWGDCSSPDGRIPGGDAALERSLFETLRLMKAEDVSFVQLSDAALAQPPVTLAQLREAGKHQSWYWCSKGRCFPYQKSLGAYLPMTDIIRTWLIELGWSGWVSMEIFHSSMAQEDRGPGFWAFHGRKSWDQTKMEMAKEMRTGPPVFHEGQKGWKCCKPRVLTFDEFMNIPPCTTGKHSTVDDSPAPEPQPSNEEVDAKLEANKVKKEQEDAQPAVARQPIAAQAPKPTPSPAPPEEEDDDPSLPIPDGATCKRRGCGATYKAGQSRDGEDCVHHPGIPIFHEGSKGYSCCKKRVLEFDEFMKMPGCKTKGNHLFVGKKKEEGAEETIKDVRNDFYQTATSVIASLYLKKIDKERSKVEFAAANTVELDLHTADKTRYQTSMVTFGPIVPEKSSYKIMGTKLELTLAKADGMGWPVLRKDDPHTGEIIQAGRAGRV
;
A
#
# COMPACT_ATOMS: atom_id res chain seq x y z
N MET A 1 -11.57 17.42 -8.88
CA MET A 1 -12.41 16.65 -9.82
C MET A 1 -13.05 17.50 -10.90
N GLU A 2 -13.44 18.75 -10.64
CA GLU A 2 -14.16 19.62 -11.60
C GLU A 2 -13.40 19.96 -12.90
N LYS A 3 -12.06 19.87 -12.88
CA LYS A 3 -11.20 20.11 -14.05
C LYS A 3 -11.27 19.00 -15.13
N HIS A 4 -11.92 17.87 -14.84
CA HIS A 4 -11.96 16.70 -15.72
C HIS A 4 -13.27 16.65 -16.50
N LYS A 5 -13.17 16.25 -17.77
CA LYS A 5 -14.34 16.05 -18.64
C LYS A 5 -14.69 14.57 -18.71
N LEU A 6 -15.97 14.25 -18.61
CA LEU A 6 -16.45 12.88 -18.58
C LEU A 6 -16.80 12.37 -19.98
N ALA A 7 -16.29 11.20 -20.32
CA ALA A 7 -16.61 10.45 -21.52
C ALA A 7 -16.97 8.99 -21.20
N ILE A 8 -17.44 8.26 -22.20
CA ILE A 8 -17.74 6.83 -22.13
C ILE A 8 -17.38 6.17 -23.47
N SER A 9 -16.91 4.94 -23.42
CA SER A 9 -16.58 4.18 -24.63
C SER A 9 -17.83 3.58 -25.29
N SER A 10 -17.88 3.56 -26.62
CA SER A 10 -19.02 3.03 -27.38
C SER A 10 -19.26 1.54 -27.10
N VAL A 11 -18.22 0.76 -26.83
CA VAL A 11 -18.34 -0.65 -26.42
C VAL A 11 -18.90 -0.82 -25.01
N SER A 12 -18.84 0.22 -24.18
CA SER A 12 -19.42 0.21 -22.82
C SER A 12 -20.91 0.48 -22.79
N LEU A 13 -21.50 0.77 -23.96
CA LEU A 13 -22.89 1.20 -24.11
C LEU A 13 -23.78 0.16 -24.75
N TRP A 14 -23.33 -1.11 -24.86
CA TRP A 14 -24.07 -2.33 -25.23
C TRP A 14 -23.40 -3.13 -26.36
N TRP A 15 -23.62 -4.46 -26.38
CA TRP A 15 -23.13 -5.42 -27.37
C TRP A 15 -24.25 -6.10 -28.19
N HIS A 16 -25.53 -5.84 -27.91
CA HIS A 16 -26.62 -6.47 -28.66
C HIS A 16 -26.84 -5.79 -30.00
N GLU A 17 -27.10 -6.58 -31.03
CA GLU A 17 -27.31 -6.15 -32.43
C GLU A 17 -28.53 -5.23 -32.65
N ASN A 18 -29.40 -5.08 -31.65
CA ASN A 18 -30.64 -4.30 -31.77
C ASN A 18 -30.40 -2.79 -31.64
N HIS A 19 -29.17 -2.38 -31.30
CA HIS A 19 -28.85 -0.99 -31.02
C HIS A 19 -27.72 -0.48 -31.87
N THR A 20 -27.99 0.67 -32.48
CA THR A 20 -27.05 1.32 -33.38
C THR A 20 -26.01 2.12 -32.61
N LEU A 21 -24.90 2.44 -33.29
CA LEU A 21 -23.93 3.41 -32.79
C LEU A 21 -24.57 4.77 -32.44
N PHE A 22 -25.64 5.17 -33.14
CA PHE A 22 -26.38 6.41 -32.87
C PHE A 22 -27.18 6.31 -31.56
N ASP A 23 -27.77 5.15 -31.25
CA ASP A 23 -28.47 4.93 -29.98
C ASP A 23 -27.51 5.02 -28.78
N LYS A 24 -26.31 4.47 -28.93
CA LYS A 24 -25.22 4.59 -27.96
C LYS A 24 -24.88 6.06 -27.71
N ALA A 25 -24.60 6.83 -28.76
CA ALA A 25 -24.29 8.26 -28.65
C ALA A 25 -25.44 9.07 -28.00
N ASN A 26 -26.68 8.82 -28.41
CA ASN A 26 -27.86 9.46 -27.83
C ASN A 26 -28.01 9.15 -26.34
N ALA A 27 -27.76 7.91 -25.92
CA ALA A 27 -27.83 7.53 -24.51
C ALA A 27 -26.73 8.18 -23.68
N ALA A 28 -25.51 8.29 -24.22
CA ALA A 28 -24.41 9.00 -23.57
C ALA A 28 -24.76 10.49 -23.35
N ALA A 29 -25.21 11.19 -24.40
CA ALA A 29 -25.60 12.60 -24.31
C ALA A 29 -26.76 12.82 -23.31
N LYS A 30 -27.80 11.98 -23.36
CA LYS A 30 -28.94 12.02 -22.42
C LYS A 30 -28.54 11.83 -20.96
N ASN A 31 -27.44 11.10 -20.70
CA ASN A 31 -26.90 10.89 -19.35
C ASN A 31 -25.75 11.85 -19.01
N CYS A 32 -25.65 12.96 -19.73
CA CYS A 32 -24.73 14.07 -19.48
C CYS A 32 -23.24 13.66 -19.55
N PHE A 33 -22.90 12.71 -20.42
CA PHE A 33 -21.53 12.56 -20.90
C PHE A 33 -21.22 13.69 -21.87
N GLN A 34 -19.98 14.21 -21.80
CA GLN A 34 -19.50 15.28 -22.67
C GLN A 34 -18.72 14.74 -23.86
N GLY A 35 -18.25 13.49 -23.76
CA GLY A 35 -17.45 12.84 -24.77
C GLY A 35 -17.85 11.38 -25.01
N LEU A 36 -17.52 10.89 -26.20
CA LEU A 36 -17.61 9.50 -26.60
C LEU A 36 -16.23 9.04 -27.11
N GLU A 37 -15.74 7.95 -26.55
CA GLU A 37 -14.63 7.19 -27.13
C GLU A 37 -15.23 6.23 -28.15
N LEU A 38 -14.82 6.35 -29.42
CA LEU A 38 -15.38 5.61 -30.54
C LEU A 38 -14.51 4.39 -30.84
N VAL A 39 -15.05 3.19 -30.59
CA VAL A 39 -14.38 1.95 -30.99
C VAL A 39 -14.64 1.66 -32.46
N MET A 40 -13.58 1.39 -33.22
CA MET A 40 -13.67 1.26 -34.67
C MET A 40 -14.63 0.17 -35.14
N GLY A 41 -14.71 -0.96 -34.43
CA GLY A 41 -15.64 -2.05 -34.79
C GLY A 41 -17.10 -1.61 -34.81
N ASP A 42 -17.52 -0.71 -33.91
CA ASP A 42 -18.88 -0.17 -33.91
C ASP A 42 -19.14 0.71 -35.15
N LEU A 43 -18.15 1.49 -35.58
CA LEU A 43 -18.26 2.36 -36.75
C LEU A 43 -18.24 1.55 -38.06
N GLU A 44 -17.36 0.55 -38.15
CA GLU A 44 -17.27 -0.37 -39.28
C GLU A 44 -18.59 -1.10 -39.49
N GLN A 45 -19.15 -1.69 -38.43
CA GLN A 45 -20.42 -2.39 -38.51
C GLN A 45 -21.56 -1.45 -38.91
N ALA A 46 -21.66 -0.27 -38.29
CA ALA A 46 -22.69 0.71 -38.63
C ALA A 46 -22.57 1.21 -40.09
N ALA A 47 -21.36 1.30 -40.64
CA ALA A 47 -21.14 1.65 -42.04
C ALA A 47 -21.61 0.53 -42.99
N ILE A 48 -21.32 -0.74 -42.65
CA ILE A 48 -21.78 -1.92 -43.38
C ILE A 48 -23.30 -1.98 -43.41
N ASP A 49 -23.95 -1.85 -42.25
CA ASP A 49 -25.41 -1.90 -42.11
C ASP A 49 -26.10 -0.78 -42.90
N ALA A 50 -25.45 0.38 -42.99
CA ALA A 50 -25.93 1.52 -43.76
C ALA A 50 -25.61 1.44 -45.28
N GLY A 51 -24.84 0.44 -45.72
CA GLY A 51 -24.36 0.33 -47.10
C GLY A 51 -23.50 1.52 -47.55
N LYS A 52 -22.71 2.11 -46.64
CA LYS A 52 -21.89 3.30 -46.89
C LYS A 52 -20.40 2.99 -46.73
N SER A 53 -19.53 3.80 -47.36
CA SER A 53 -18.12 3.79 -46.99
C SER A 53 -17.95 4.25 -45.55
N ILE A 54 -16.89 3.79 -44.90
CA ILE A 54 -16.60 4.16 -43.52
C ILE A 54 -16.40 5.67 -43.35
N GLU A 55 -15.79 6.36 -44.30
CA GLU A 55 -15.62 7.82 -44.26
C GLU A 55 -16.95 8.56 -44.36
N ALA A 56 -17.84 8.12 -45.24
CA ALA A 56 -19.15 8.75 -45.41
C ALA A 56 -20.03 8.53 -44.16
N HIS A 57 -19.95 7.34 -43.57
CA HIS A 57 -20.65 7.04 -42.33
C HIS A 57 -20.05 7.78 -41.13
N ALA A 58 -18.72 7.87 -41.03
CA ALA A 58 -18.01 8.67 -40.03
C ALA A 58 -18.44 10.15 -40.05
N ALA A 59 -18.52 10.76 -41.23
CA ALA A 59 -18.97 12.15 -41.38
C ALA A 59 -20.44 12.34 -40.95
N THR A 60 -21.30 11.35 -41.27
CA THR A 60 -22.70 11.32 -40.82
C THR A 60 -22.77 11.24 -39.30
N PHE A 61 -22.00 10.34 -38.69
CA PHE A 61 -21.95 10.16 -37.25
C PHE A 61 -21.40 11.38 -36.50
N LYS A 62 -20.38 12.05 -37.06
CA LYS A 62 -19.87 13.32 -36.54
C LYS A 62 -20.95 14.40 -36.52
N THR A 63 -21.65 14.57 -37.63
CA THR A 63 -22.75 15.55 -37.74
C THR A 63 -23.84 15.28 -36.70
N HIS A 64 -24.16 14.00 -36.47
CA HIS A 64 -25.10 13.61 -35.41
C HIS A 64 -24.59 13.96 -34.02
N CYS A 65 -23.34 13.61 -33.70
CA CYS A 65 -22.72 13.91 -32.41
C CYS A 65 -22.67 15.43 -32.13
N ASP A 66 -22.35 16.24 -33.14
CA ASP A 66 -22.41 17.71 -33.04
C ASP A 66 -23.82 18.21 -32.74
N GLY A 67 -24.83 17.64 -33.40
CA GLY A 67 -26.24 17.99 -33.19
C GLY A 67 -26.76 17.70 -31.77
N ILE A 68 -26.17 16.72 -31.08
CA ILE A 68 -26.50 16.37 -29.69
C ILE A 68 -25.48 16.90 -28.67
N GLY A 69 -24.49 17.69 -29.10
CA GLY A 69 -23.48 18.28 -28.23
C GLY A 69 -22.50 17.28 -27.59
N LEU A 70 -22.24 16.15 -28.24
CA LEU A 70 -21.35 15.10 -27.75
C LEU A 70 -20.02 15.13 -28.53
N ALA A 71 -18.89 15.35 -27.85
CA ALA A 71 -17.59 15.34 -28.51
C ALA A 71 -17.15 13.89 -28.79
N ILE A 72 -16.48 13.63 -29.90
CA ILE A 72 -15.77 12.35 -30.10
C ILE A 72 -14.33 12.57 -29.64
N ILE A 73 -13.91 11.88 -28.58
CA ILE A 73 -12.66 12.21 -27.87
C ILE A 73 -11.47 11.39 -28.36
N SER A 74 -11.73 10.17 -28.79
CA SER A 74 -10.73 9.24 -29.27
C SER A 74 -11.35 8.27 -30.26
N VAL A 75 -10.51 7.75 -31.14
CA VAL A 75 -10.78 6.56 -31.94
C VAL A 75 -9.92 5.42 -31.39
N ALA A 76 -10.55 4.37 -30.88
CA ALA A 76 -9.85 3.17 -30.42
C ALA A 76 -9.70 2.19 -31.58
N ALA A 77 -8.46 1.95 -31.98
CA ALA A 77 -8.10 1.19 -33.18
C ALA A 77 -6.75 0.50 -33.01
N LEU A 78 -6.24 -0.09 -34.09
CA LEU A 78 -4.84 -0.51 -34.21
C LEU A 78 -4.40 -1.56 -33.17
N GLU A 79 -5.30 -2.47 -32.79
CA GLU A 79 -4.92 -3.67 -32.03
C GLU A 79 -3.80 -4.43 -32.76
N ASN A 80 -2.80 -4.89 -31.99
CA ASN A 80 -1.61 -5.59 -32.49
C ASN A 80 -0.96 -4.86 -33.65
N TRP A 81 -0.84 -3.52 -33.59
CA TRP A 81 -0.23 -2.80 -34.70
C TRP A 81 1.30 -2.88 -34.67
N GLU A 82 1.96 -2.62 -33.55
CA GLU A 82 3.40 -2.76 -33.44
C GLU A 82 3.82 -4.24 -33.34
N GLY A 83 4.92 -4.60 -34.00
CA GLY A 83 5.47 -5.95 -33.89
C GLY A 83 4.62 -7.07 -34.50
N SER A 84 3.54 -6.75 -35.21
CA SER A 84 2.71 -7.73 -35.91
C SER A 84 3.48 -8.51 -36.98
N GLN A 85 3.01 -9.73 -37.26
CA GLN A 85 3.48 -10.57 -38.37
C GLN A 85 3.33 -9.91 -39.74
N SER A 86 2.38 -8.99 -39.88
CA SER A 86 2.15 -8.28 -41.14
C SER A 86 3.24 -7.22 -41.40
N SER A 87 3.66 -7.10 -42.66
CA SER A 87 4.69 -6.14 -43.04
C SER A 87 4.30 -4.72 -42.65
N LEU A 88 5.28 -3.91 -42.25
CA LEU A 88 5.04 -2.51 -41.88
C LEU A 88 4.36 -1.75 -43.01
N SER A 89 4.72 -2.01 -44.28
CA SER A 89 4.08 -1.38 -45.44
C SER A 89 2.59 -1.70 -45.55
N LEU A 90 2.16 -2.92 -45.21
CA LEU A 90 0.74 -3.29 -45.21
C LEU A 90 0.01 -2.63 -44.03
N ARG A 91 0.63 -2.62 -42.85
CA ARG A 91 0.07 -1.98 -41.66
C ARG A 91 -0.06 -0.47 -41.80
N MET A 92 0.87 0.18 -42.49
CA MET A 92 0.81 1.61 -42.76
C MET A 92 -0.27 1.99 -43.77
N ARG A 93 -0.88 1.01 -44.47
CA ARG A 93 -2.13 1.28 -45.21
C ARG A 93 -3.30 1.56 -44.26
N LYS A 94 -3.28 1.01 -43.04
CA LYS A 94 -4.27 1.29 -41.98
C LYS A 94 -4.12 2.68 -41.32
N VAL A 95 -3.24 3.56 -41.83
CA VAL A 95 -3.20 5.00 -41.47
C VAL A 95 -4.52 5.70 -41.79
N GLU A 96 -5.41 5.06 -42.56
CA GLU A 96 -6.81 5.44 -42.71
C GLU A 96 -7.50 5.76 -41.37
N TRP A 97 -7.11 5.15 -40.25
CA TRP A 97 -7.70 5.50 -38.94
C TRP A 97 -7.34 6.91 -38.46
N ILE A 98 -6.17 7.44 -38.80
CA ILE A 98 -5.85 8.85 -38.54
C ILE A 98 -6.75 9.75 -39.39
N ARG A 99 -7.05 9.34 -40.62
CA ARG A 99 -8.00 10.05 -41.49
C ARG A 99 -9.42 9.99 -40.92
N ILE A 100 -9.87 8.84 -40.44
CA ILE A 100 -11.17 8.70 -39.75
C ILE A 100 -11.22 9.57 -38.51
N ALA A 101 -10.18 9.56 -37.66
CA ALA A 101 -10.07 10.43 -36.50
C ALA A 101 -10.24 11.91 -36.88
N ARG A 102 -9.61 12.37 -37.96
CA ARG A 102 -9.79 13.74 -38.49
C ARG A 102 -11.22 13.99 -38.99
N ILE A 103 -11.85 13.03 -39.67
CA ILE A 103 -13.25 13.14 -40.15
C ILE A 103 -14.22 13.27 -38.98
N VAL A 104 -14.05 12.46 -37.94
CA VAL A 104 -14.89 12.51 -36.74
C VAL A 104 -14.48 13.60 -35.75
N GLY A 105 -13.42 14.36 -36.05
CA GLY A 105 -12.89 15.40 -35.18
C GLY A 105 -12.30 14.88 -33.85
N ALA A 106 -11.92 13.61 -33.79
CA ALA A 106 -11.27 13.03 -32.62
C ALA A 106 -9.79 13.48 -32.56
N PRO A 107 -9.36 14.13 -31.47
CA PRO A 107 -7.97 14.55 -31.32
C PRO A 107 -7.02 13.40 -30.99
N ILE A 108 -7.54 12.22 -30.64
CA ILE A 108 -6.76 11.09 -30.13
C ILE A 108 -7.04 9.83 -30.96
N LEU A 109 -5.98 9.10 -31.30
CA LEU A 109 -6.02 7.72 -31.75
C LEU A 109 -5.41 6.84 -30.64
N GLN A 110 -6.23 6.02 -30.00
CA GLN A 110 -5.79 5.07 -28.99
C GLN A 110 -5.22 3.82 -29.68
N VAL A 111 -4.08 3.35 -29.17
CA VAL A 111 -3.32 2.22 -29.71
C VAL A 111 -2.96 1.28 -28.56
N PRO A 112 -3.65 0.14 -28.44
CA PRO A 112 -3.31 -0.89 -27.47
C PRO A 112 -1.95 -1.53 -27.76
N ALA A 113 -1.17 -1.73 -26.70
CA ALA A 113 0.09 -2.45 -26.78
C ALA A 113 -0.15 -3.89 -27.22
N SER A 114 0.66 -4.38 -28.15
CA SER A 114 0.49 -5.68 -28.77
C SER A 114 0.50 -6.82 -27.76
N PHE A 115 -0.43 -7.76 -27.98
CA PHE A 115 -0.61 -8.99 -27.23
C PHE A 115 -0.40 -10.24 -28.10
N GLU A 116 0.26 -10.07 -29.25
CA GLU A 116 0.68 -11.17 -30.12
C GLU A 116 2.15 -11.53 -29.87
N ASP A 117 2.45 -12.82 -29.72
CA ASP A 117 3.81 -13.33 -29.54
C ASP A 117 4.77 -12.92 -30.67
N ALA A 118 4.25 -12.64 -31.86
CA ALA A 118 5.02 -12.09 -32.97
C ALA A 118 5.76 -10.80 -32.60
N SER A 119 5.17 -9.98 -31.71
CA SER A 119 5.79 -8.75 -31.23
C SER A 119 7.07 -9.02 -30.45
N LEU A 120 7.19 -10.17 -29.76
CA LEU A 120 8.42 -10.57 -29.05
C LEU A 120 9.58 -10.89 -29.99
N LEU A 121 9.29 -11.26 -31.24
CA LEU A 121 10.30 -11.55 -32.27
C LEU A 121 10.92 -10.29 -32.89
N VAL A 122 10.34 -9.12 -32.62
CA VAL A 122 10.79 -7.83 -33.13
C VAL A 122 11.61 -7.11 -32.06
N SER A 123 12.72 -6.45 -32.45
CA SER A 123 13.54 -5.71 -31.49
C SER A 123 12.80 -4.49 -30.93
N GLU A 124 13.12 -4.06 -29.69
CA GLU A 124 12.52 -2.86 -29.12
C GLU A 124 12.82 -1.61 -29.97
N ASP A 125 14.00 -1.53 -30.59
CA ASP A 125 14.38 -0.43 -31.47
C ASP A 125 13.47 -0.33 -32.70
N GLU A 126 13.11 -1.48 -33.27
CA GLU A 126 12.17 -1.55 -34.39
C GLU A 126 10.75 -1.22 -33.94
N ILE A 127 10.31 -1.68 -32.77
CA ILE A 127 9.01 -1.29 -32.18
C ILE A 127 8.93 0.23 -31.98
N VAL A 128 9.96 0.83 -31.40
CA VAL A 128 10.07 2.29 -31.21
C VAL A 128 10.07 3.02 -32.56
N HIS A 129 10.76 2.49 -33.56
CA HIS A 129 10.77 3.06 -34.91
C HIS A 129 9.35 3.05 -35.52
N GLN A 130 8.64 1.93 -35.44
CA GLN A 130 7.27 1.79 -35.93
C GLN A 130 6.32 2.78 -35.24
N LEU A 131 6.31 2.84 -33.92
CA LEU A 131 5.45 3.76 -33.16
C LEU A 131 5.79 5.22 -33.44
N ARG A 132 7.06 5.55 -33.70
CA ARG A 132 7.48 6.89 -34.13
C ARG A 132 6.94 7.25 -35.51
N LEU A 133 6.98 6.33 -36.47
CA LEU A 133 6.35 6.54 -37.78
C LEU A 133 4.84 6.78 -37.65
N LEU A 134 4.16 6.01 -36.80
CA LEU A 134 2.74 6.22 -36.54
C LEU A 134 2.46 7.59 -35.91
N ALA A 135 3.28 8.02 -34.95
CA ALA A 135 3.20 9.37 -34.38
C ALA A 135 3.42 10.46 -35.43
N ASP A 136 4.38 10.28 -36.34
CA ASP A 136 4.65 11.21 -37.44
C ASP A 136 3.45 11.32 -38.39
N CYS A 137 2.71 10.24 -38.64
CA CYS A 137 1.46 10.29 -39.41
C CYS A 137 0.35 11.11 -38.75
N GLY A 138 0.35 11.21 -37.42
CA GLY A 138 -0.63 12.01 -36.66
C GLY A 138 -0.43 13.53 -36.84
N LEU A 139 0.76 13.96 -37.25
CA LEU A 139 1.07 15.38 -37.44
C LEU A 139 0.36 15.96 -38.69
N PRO A 140 0.07 17.27 -38.71
CA PRO A 140 -0.45 17.95 -39.89
C PRO A 140 0.55 17.83 -41.04
N ARG A 141 0.05 17.53 -42.25
CA ARG A 141 0.89 17.60 -43.45
C ARG A 141 1.31 19.06 -43.70
N TYR A 142 2.53 19.25 -44.18
CA TYR A 142 3.02 20.59 -44.50
C TYR A 142 2.07 21.30 -45.48
N GLY A 143 1.59 22.49 -45.09
CA GLY A 143 0.65 23.28 -45.88
C GLY A 143 -0.80 22.79 -45.85
N SER A 144 -1.16 21.81 -45.00
CA SER A 144 -2.56 21.43 -44.77
C SER A 144 -3.14 22.12 -43.53
N ASN A 145 -4.47 22.23 -43.48
CA ASN A 145 -5.21 22.69 -42.29
C ASN A 145 -5.65 21.51 -41.40
N GLU A 146 -4.96 20.37 -41.48
CA GLU A 146 -5.31 19.20 -40.68
C GLU A 146 -4.95 19.43 -39.22
N ALA A 147 -5.82 18.96 -38.32
CA ALA A 147 -5.50 18.90 -36.91
C ALA A 147 -4.46 17.81 -36.62
N THR A 148 -3.61 18.07 -35.63
CA THR A 148 -2.75 17.05 -35.04
C THR A 148 -3.61 15.99 -34.36
N VAL A 149 -3.31 14.72 -34.61
CA VAL A 149 -3.87 13.59 -33.88
C VAL A 149 -2.80 13.06 -32.92
N GLU A 150 -3.14 13.01 -31.64
CA GLU A 150 -2.31 12.37 -30.62
C GLU A 150 -2.43 10.85 -30.71
N ILE A 151 -1.32 10.15 -30.55
CA ILE A 151 -1.28 8.69 -30.37
C ILE A 151 -1.25 8.42 -28.87
N ALA A 152 -2.29 7.77 -28.36
CA ALA A 152 -2.40 7.36 -26.96
C ALA A 152 -2.08 5.86 -26.85
N TYR A 153 -0.85 5.54 -26.47
CA TYR A 153 -0.39 4.16 -26.30
C TYR A 153 -0.86 3.58 -24.97
N GLU A 154 -1.50 2.41 -25.02
CA GLU A 154 -2.16 1.81 -23.87
C GLU A 154 -1.48 0.48 -23.49
N PRO A 155 -0.79 0.41 -22.34
CA PRO A 155 -0.30 -0.86 -21.83
C PRO A 155 -1.45 -1.72 -21.31
N MET A 156 -1.71 -2.86 -21.94
CA MET A 156 -2.75 -3.78 -21.48
C MET A 156 -2.14 -4.86 -20.57
N ALA A 157 -2.91 -5.31 -19.57
CA ALA A 157 -2.47 -6.32 -18.60
C ALA A 157 -1.98 -7.64 -19.20
N TRP A 158 -2.29 -7.90 -20.47
CA TRP A 158 -1.92 -9.10 -21.22
C TRP A 158 -1.10 -8.78 -22.49
N SER A 159 -0.61 -7.56 -22.64
CA SER A 159 0.34 -7.23 -23.70
C SER A 159 1.62 -8.02 -23.49
N VAL A 160 2.23 -8.52 -24.56
CA VAL A 160 3.42 -9.40 -24.44
C VAL A 160 4.69 -8.60 -24.14
N ARG A 161 4.73 -7.33 -24.55
CA ARG A 161 5.90 -6.46 -24.43
C ARG A 161 5.75 -5.36 -23.39
N SER A 162 4.66 -4.59 -23.49
CA SER A 162 4.43 -3.41 -22.65
C SER A 162 3.12 -3.56 -21.89
N ASP A 163 3.16 -4.29 -20.78
CA ASP A 163 2.00 -4.55 -19.90
C ASP A 163 2.02 -3.74 -18.60
N THR A 164 2.95 -2.79 -18.48
CA THR A 164 3.06 -1.85 -17.36
C THR A 164 3.09 -0.41 -17.87
N TRP A 165 2.60 0.52 -17.07
CA TRP A 165 2.75 1.94 -17.38
C TRP A 165 4.22 2.37 -17.39
N GLN A 166 5.09 1.73 -16.59
CA GLN A 166 6.53 2.01 -16.55
C GLN A 166 7.19 1.73 -17.90
N HIS A 167 6.91 0.56 -18.49
CA HIS A 167 7.46 0.22 -19.80
C HIS A 167 6.84 1.06 -20.92
N ALA A 168 5.53 1.33 -20.86
CA ALA A 168 4.88 2.25 -21.80
C ALA A 168 5.49 3.66 -21.76
N LEU A 169 5.80 4.17 -20.56
CA LEU A 169 6.47 5.46 -20.38
C LEU A 169 7.91 5.44 -20.93
N HIS A 170 8.63 4.34 -20.77
CA HIS A 170 9.93 4.13 -21.42
C HIS A 170 9.81 4.17 -22.95
N ILE A 171 8.87 3.43 -23.53
CA ILE A 171 8.60 3.45 -24.98
C ILE A 171 8.24 4.87 -25.45
N LYS A 172 7.35 5.59 -24.75
CA LYS A 172 7.00 6.98 -25.06
C LYS A 172 8.22 7.88 -25.12
N ARG A 173 9.10 7.80 -24.11
CA ARG A 173 10.34 8.58 -24.07
C ARG A 173 11.26 8.26 -25.24
N ARG A 174 11.37 6.98 -25.61
CA ARG A 174 12.16 6.53 -26.76
C ARG A 174 11.56 6.97 -28.09
N VAL A 175 10.23 6.93 -28.25
CA VAL A 175 9.53 7.43 -29.46
C VAL A 175 9.86 8.91 -29.69
N GLY A 176 9.88 9.72 -28.63
CA GLY A 176 10.40 11.10 -28.70
C GLY A 176 9.57 12.01 -29.59
N ARG A 177 8.24 11.90 -29.52
CA ARG A 177 7.27 12.76 -30.20
C ARG A 177 6.29 13.36 -29.20
N ALA A 178 6.00 14.65 -29.33
CA ALA A 178 5.12 15.36 -28.40
C ALA A 178 3.66 14.90 -28.50
N ASN A 179 3.22 14.45 -29.67
CA ASN A 179 1.89 13.88 -29.89
C ASN A 179 1.82 12.38 -29.58
N PHE A 180 2.88 11.76 -29.03
CA PHE A 180 2.84 10.37 -28.55
C PHE A 180 2.80 10.37 -27.02
N LYS A 181 1.67 9.91 -26.47
CA LYS A 181 1.31 9.97 -25.05
C LYS A 181 0.72 8.63 -24.61
N LEU A 182 0.32 8.54 -23.34
CA LEU A 182 -0.24 7.32 -22.75
C LEU A 182 -1.76 7.41 -22.57
N CYS A 183 -2.44 6.30 -22.82
CA CYS A 183 -3.74 6.01 -22.22
C CYS A 183 -3.48 5.25 -20.91
N LEU A 184 -4.04 5.73 -19.79
CA LEU A 184 -3.95 5.02 -18.51
C LEU A 184 -5.28 4.38 -18.19
N ASP A 185 -5.27 3.07 -18.00
CA ASP A 185 -6.46 2.29 -17.70
C ASP A 185 -6.35 1.62 -16.31
N THR A 186 -7.34 1.85 -15.44
CA THR A 186 -7.29 1.31 -14.08
C THR A 186 -7.42 -0.20 -14.03
N TYR A 187 -8.22 -0.82 -14.90
CA TYR A 187 -8.35 -2.27 -14.95
C TYR A 187 -7.01 -2.92 -15.32
N HIS A 188 -6.31 -2.42 -16.33
CA HIS A 188 -5.05 -3.01 -16.75
C HIS A 188 -3.98 -2.97 -15.66
N ILE A 189 -3.89 -1.88 -14.91
CA ILE A 189 -2.92 -1.76 -13.82
C ILE A 189 -3.33 -2.63 -12.63
N LEU A 190 -4.60 -2.60 -12.22
CA LEU A 190 -5.07 -3.33 -11.05
C LEU A 190 -5.15 -4.84 -11.29
N ALA A 191 -5.55 -5.31 -12.48
CA ALA A 191 -5.59 -6.73 -12.83
C ALA A 191 -4.19 -7.35 -12.98
N LYS A 192 -3.14 -6.53 -13.05
CA LYS A 192 -1.75 -6.97 -13.07
C LYS A 192 -1.11 -6.93 -11.70
N LEU A 193 -1.43 -5.93 -10.88
CA LEU A 193 -0.74 -5.69 -9.60
C LEU A 193 -1.51 -6.21 -8.39
N TRP A 194 -2.84 -6.27 -8.44
CA TRP A 194 -3.66 -6.44 -7.24
C TRP A 194 -4.75 -7.50 -7.36
N GLY A 195 -5.55 -7.49 -8.45
CA GLY A 195 -6.71 -8.36 -8.61
C GLY A 195 -6.40 -9.68 -9.30
N ASP A 196 -7.02 -10.76 -8.85
CA ASP A 196 -6.90 -12.11 -9.41
C ASP A 196 -8.27 -12.80 -9.48
N CYS A 197 -8.79 -13.01 -10.69
CA CYS A 197 -10.08 -13.68 -10.88
C CYS A 197 -10.06 -15.18 -10.55
N SER A 198 -8.89 -15.80 -10.39
CA SER A 198 -8.74 -17.20 -10.04
C SER A 198 -8.55 -17.44 -8.53
N SER A 199 -8.27 -16.38 -7.77
CA SER A 199 -8.12 -16.47 -6.31
C SER A 199 -9.47 -16.46 -5.59
N PRO A 200 -9.67 -17.28 -4.53
CA PRO A 200 -10.87 -17.24 -3.68
C PRO A 200 -11.20 -15.88 -3.08
N ASP A 201 -10.18 -15.10 -2.71
CA ASP A 201 -10.32 -13.76 -2.14
C ASP A 201 -10.19 -12.63 -3.17
N GLY A 202 -9.95 -13.00 -4.44
CA GLY A 202 -9.78 -12.07 -5.55
C GLY A 202 -8.44 -11.35 -5.59
N ARG A 203 -7.45 -11.70 -4.76
CA ARG A 203 -6.22 -10.89 -4.61
C ARG A 203 -4.97 -11.65 -5.02
N ILE A 204 -4.05 -10.90 -5.63
CA ILE A 204 -2.67 -11.32 -5.82
C ILE A 204 -1.92 -11.16 -4.48
N PRO A 205 -1.23 -12.20 -3.97
CA PRO A 205 -0.41 -12.09 -2.77
C PRO A 205 0.62 -10.95 -2.88
N GLY A 206 0.63 -10.04 -1.90
CA GLY A 206 1.49 -8.85 -1.91
C GLY A 206 1.00 -7.69 -2.79
N GLY A 207 -0.22 -7.79 -3.34
CA GLY A 207 -0.79 -6.80 -4.26
C GLY A 207 -0.91 -5.40 -3.67
N ASP A 208 -1.19 -5.26 -2.38
CA ASP A 208 -1.24 -3.95 -1.70
C ASP A 208 0.10 -3.21 -1.81
N ALA A 209 1.21 -3.88 -1.46
CA ALA A 209 2.55 -3.31 -1.54
C ALA A 209 3.00 -3.06 -2.99
N ALA A 210 2.56 -3.91 -3.93
CA ALA A 210 2.85 -3.74 -5.36
C ALA A 210 2.14 -2.51 -5.94
N LEU A 211 0.85 -2.32 -5.59
CA LEU A 211 0.07 -1.16 -5.98
C LEU A 211 0.65 0.12 -5.37
N GLU A 212 0.91 0.14 -4.07
CA GLU A 212 1.49 1.29 -3.37
C GLU A 212 2.80 1.75 -4.02
N ARG A 213 3.70 0.80 -4.32
CA ARG A 213 4.96 1.09 -5.03
C ARG A 213 4.71 1.68 -6.42
N SER A 214 3.77 1.12 -7.18
CA SER A 214 3.43 1.59 -8.52
C SER A 214 2.85 3.01 -8.52
N LEU A 215 2.00 3.34 -7.54
CA LEU A 215 1.45 4.69 -7.38
C LEU A 215 2.53 5.69 -6.96
N PHE A 216 3.42 5.31 -6.05
CA PHE A 216 4.59 6.12 -5.67
C PHE A 216 5.49 6.41 -6.88
N GLU A 217 5.81 5.38 -7.67
CA GLU A 217 6.61 5.52 -8.88
C GLU A 217 5.92 6.40 -9.93
N THR A 218 4.58 6.34 -10.04
CA THR A 218 3.80 7.19 -10.96
C THR A 218 4.09 8.67 -10.66
N LEU A 219 3.95 9.10 -9.41
CA LEU A 219 4.19 10.50 -9.01
C LEU A 219 5.64 10.95 -9.16
N ARG A 220 6.59 10.00 -9.13
CA ARG A 220 8.02 10.29 -9.24
C ARG A 220 8.51 10.35 -10.68
N LEU A 221 7.95 9.52 -11.56
CA LEU A 221 8.50 9.29 -12.90
C LEU A 221 7.61 9.88 -14.00
N MET A 222 6.29 9.89 -13.82
CA MET A 222 5.34 10.35 -14.83
C MET A 222 5.03 11.83 -14.65
N LYS A 223 4.92 12.55 -15.77
CA LYS A 223 4.43 13.93 -15.80
C LYS A 223 3.00 13.97 -16.31
N ALA A 224 2.26 15.00 -15.92
CA ALA A 224 0.92 15.26 -16.48
C ALA A 224 0.91 15.28 -18.03
N GLU A 225 1.93 15.87 -18.67
CA GLU A 225 2.03 15.93 -20.14
C GLU A 225 2.23 14.56 -20.83
N ASP A 226 2.61 13.52 -20.08
CA ASP A 226 2.77 12.18 -20.61
C ASP A 226 1.42 11.48 -20.87
N VAL A 227 0.33 11.96 -20.25
CA VAL A 227 -0.99 11.33 -20.28
C VAL A 227 -1.91 12.05 -21.27
N SER A 228 -2.47 11.31 -22.23
CA SER A 228 -3.46 11.83 -23.18
C SER A 228 -4.87 11.82 -22.56
N PHE A 229 -5.30 10.65 -22.06
CA PHE A 229 -6.57 10.48 -21.36
C PHE A 229 -6.51 9.27 -20.40
N VAL A 230 -7.51 9.16 -19.52
CA VAL A 230 -7.60 8.10 -18.51
C VAL A 230 -8.90 7.32 -18.71
N GLN A 231 -8.82 6.00 -18.71
CA GLN A 231 -9.95 5.09 -18.68
C GLN A 231 -10.17 4.58 -17.26
N LEU A 232 -11.42 4.66 -16.77
CA LEU A 232 -11.82 4.19 -15.46
C LEU A 232 -12.73 2.98 -15.56
N SER A 233 -12.31 1.94 -14.87
CA SER A 233 -12.97 0.65 -14.83
C SER A 233 -12.53 -0.14 -13.60
N ASP A 234 -13.49 -0.86 -13.04
CA ASP A 234 -13.34 -1.81 -11.93
C ASP A 234 -13.52 -3.22 -12.49
N ALA A 235 -13.45 -4.22 -11.62
CA ALA A 235 -13.76 -5.58 -11.97
C ALA A 235 -14.63 -6.25 -10.89
N ALA A 236 -15.49 -7.14 -11.32
CA ALA A 236 -16.32 -7.97 -10.47
C ALA A 236 -15.47 -9.08 -9.84
N LEU A 237 -15.61 -9.28 -8.52
CA LEU A 237 -15.04 -10.45 -7.86
C LEU A 237 -15.65 -11.71 -8.46
N ALA A 238 -14.83 -12.55 -9.10
CA ALA A 238 -15.29 -13.78 -9.71
C ALA A 238 -15.69 -14.78 -8.60
N GLN A 239 -16.99 -15.06 -8.50
CA GLN A 239 -17.54 -16.03 -7.55
C GLN A 239 -18.49 -16.99 -8.28
N PRO A 240 -18.15 -18.30 -8.39
CA PRO A 240 -16.90 -18.92 -7.94
C PRO A 240 -15.68 -18.40 -8.71
N PRO A 241 -14.45 -18.56 -8.16
CA PRO A 241 -13.23 -18.17 -8.86
C PRO A 241 -13.07 -18.86 -10.21
N VAL A 242 -12.45 -18.16 -11.16
CA VAL A 242 -12.18 -18.67 -12.50
C VAL A 242 -11.19 -19.84 -12.42
N THR A 243 -11.59 -20.97 -12.97
CA THR A 243 -10.80 -22.20 -12.94
C THR A 243 -9.75 -22.24 -14.05
N LEU A 244 -8.66 -22.98 -13.84
CA LEU A 244 -7.66 -23.25 -14.88
C LEU A 244 -8.26 -23.94 -16.12
N ALA A 245 -9.31 -24.75 -15.95
CA ALA A 245 -9.99 -25.40 -17.07
C ALA A 245 -10.66 -24.36 -17.97
N GLN A 246 -11.37 -23.39 -17.39
CA GLN A 246 -11.99 -22.29 -18.13
C GLN A 246 -10.96 -21.42 -18.86
N LEU A 247 -9.81 -21.14 -18.22
CA LEU A 247 -8.73 -20.38 -18.85
C LEU A 247 -8.10 -21.14 -20.02
N ARG A 248 -7.87 -22.45 -19.86
CA ARG A 248 -7.32 -23.31 -20.92
C ARG A 248 -8.28 -23.45 -22.10
N GLU A 249 -9.57 -23.62 -21.83
CA GLU A 249 -10.61 -23.70 -22.85
C GLU A 249 -10.71 -22.39 -23.64
N ALA A 250 -10.63 -21.25 -22.95
CA ALA A 250 -10.65 -19.96 -23.61
C ALA A 250 -9.40 -19.72 -24.48
N GLY A 251 -8.25 -20.30 -24.12
CA GLY A 251 -6.98 -20.06 -24.81
C GLY A 251 -6.51 -18.61 -24.71
N LYS A 252 -6.84 -17.92 -23.61
CA LYS A 252 -6.58 -16.49 -23.40
C LYS A 252 -5.92 -16.24 -22.05
N HIS A 253 -5.18 -15.13 -21.95
CA HIS A 253 -4.61 -14.67 -20.69
C HIS A 253 -5.71 -14.42 -19.64
N GLN A 254 -5.42 -14.67 -18.36
CA GLN A 254 -6.43 -14.56 -17.29
C GLN A 254 -7.09 -13.18 -17.22
N SER A 255 -6.30 -12.12 -17.33
CA SER A 255 -6.81 -10.74 -17.30
C SER A 255 -7.61 -10.42 -18.56
N TRP A 256 -7.33 -11.04 -19.71
CA TRP A 256 -8.18 -10.88 -20.89
C TRP A 256 -9.53 -11.57 -20.67
N TYR A 257 -9.51 -12.82 -20.19
CA TYR A 257 -10.73 -13.59 -19.92
C TYR A 257 -11.64 -12.83 -18.97
N TRP A 258 -11.06 -12.31 -17.89
CA TRP A 258 -11.79 -11.57 -16.89
C TRP A 258 -12.28 -10.21 -17.40
N CYS A 259 -11.46 -9.50 -18.18
CA CYS A 259 -11.86 -8.26 -18.85
C CYS A 259 -13.15 -8.47 -19.64
N SER A 260 -13.22 -9.51 -20.47
CA SER A 260 -14.37 -9.76 -21.35
C SER A 260 -15.69 -10.11 -20.64
N LYS A 261 -15.68 -10.33 -19.32
CA LYS A 261 -16.85 -10.85 -18.59
C LYS A 261 -17.22 -10.06 -17.35
N GLY A 262 -16.22 -9.56 -16.62
CA GLY A 262 -16.37 -9.02 -15.28
C GLY A 262 -15.92 -7.56 -15.14
N ARG A 263 -15.49 -6.87 -16.19
CA ARG A 263 -15.06 -5.48 -16.09
C ARG A 263 -16.29 -4.58 -15.97
N CYS A 264 -16.41 -3.86 -14.85
CA CYS A 264 -17.59 -3.07 -14.48
C CYS A 264 -17.21 -1.64 -14.09
N PHE A 265 -18.17 -0.76 -13.83
CA PHE A 265 -17.83 0.63 -13.51
C PHE A 265 -17.19 0.73 -12.10
N PRO A 266 -16.31 1.71 -11.85
CA PRO A 266 -15.82 2.07 -10.52
C PRO A 266 -16.92 2.05 -9.47
N TYR A 267 -16.69 1.32 -8.37
CA TYR A 267 -17.60 1.26 -7.23
C TYR A 267 -18.99 0.66 -7.53
N GLN A 268 -19.19 -0.02 -8.65
CA GLN A 268 -20.46 -0.65 -9.01
C GLN A 268 -20.72 -1.95 -8.23
N LYS A 269 -21.02 -1.83 -6.93
CA LYS A 269 -21.23 -2.97 -6.03
C LYS A 269 -22.34 -3.93 -6.47
N SER A 270 -23.33 -3.45 -7.23
CA SER A 270 -24.39 -4.29 -7.79
C SER A 270 -23.89 -5.34 -8.77
N LEU A 271 -22.69 -5.16 -9.36
CA LEU A 271 -22.02 -6.12 -10.22
C LEU A 271 -20.77 -6.72 -9.57
N GLY A 272 -20.57 -6.53 -8.26
CA GLY A 272 -19.45 -7.13 -7.53
C GLY A 272 -18.11 -6.39 -7.63
N ALA A 273 -18.11 -5.11 -8.02
CA ALA A 273 -16.92 -4.26 -8.05
C ALA A 273 -16.12 -4.32 -6.74
N TYR A 274 -14.82 -4.63 -6.80
CA TYR A 274 -13.98 -4.86 -5.60
C TYR A 274 -12.54 -4.36 -5.70
N LEU A 275 -12.07 -3.89 -6.86
CA LEU A 275 -10.70 -3.41 -7.00
C LEU A 275 -10.46 -2.15 -6.13
N PRO A 276 -9.22 -1.89 -5.68
CA PRO A 276 -8.89 -0.73 -4.85
C PRO A 276 -8.80 0.56 -5.69
N MET A 277 -9.97 1.05 -6.13
CA MET A 277 -10.07 2.17 -7.07
C MET A 277 -9.64 3.52 -6.48
N THR A 278 -9.81 3.72 -5.17
CA THR A 278 -9.66 5.05 -4.55
C THR A 278 -8.25 5.62 -4.70
N ASP A 279 -7.22 4.84 -4.40
CA ASP A 279 -5.85 5.34 -4.38
C ASP A 279 -5.35 5.61 -5.81
N ILE A 280 -5.61 4.71 -6.75
CA ILE A 280 -5.20 4.90 -8.16
C ILE A 280 -5.92 6.08 -8.81
N ILE A 281 -7.21 6.28 -8.57
CA ILE A 281 -7.96 7.43 -9.08
C ILE A 281 -7.41 8.73 -8.48
N ARG A 282 -7.13 8.74 -7.17
CA ARG A 282 -6.56 9.91 -6.49
C ARG A 282 -5.18 10.25 -7.06
N THR A 283 -4.30 9.27 -7.20
CA THR A 283 -2.96 9.45 -7.75
C THR A 283 -3.00 10.02 -9.16
N TRP A 284 -3.83 9.46 -10.05
CA TRP A 284 -3.86 9.90 -11.45
C TRP A 284 -4.63 11.20 -11.68
N LEU A 285 -5.80 11.36 -11.04
CA LEU A 285 -6.70 12.48 -11.33
C LEU A 285 -6.43 13.72 -10.46
N ILE A 286 -5.74 13.57 -9.34
CA ILE A 286 -5.52 14.67 -8.38
C ILE A 286 -4.03 14.95 -8.21
N GLU A 287 -3.27 13.97 -7.74
CA GLU A 287 -1.88 14.14 -7.29
C GLU A 287 -0.91 14.37 -8.45
N LEU A 288 -1.07 13.63 -9.56
CA LEU A 288 -0.26 13.79 -10.78
C LEU A 288 -0.42 15.20 -11.40
N GLY A 289 -1.44 15.96 -10.98
CA GLY A 289 -1.71 17.29 -11.51
C GLY A 289 -2.33 17.30 -12.90
N TRP A 290 -2.50 16.14 -13.53
CA TRP A 290 -3.12 15.97 -14.84
C TRP A 290 -4.57 16.46 -14.90
N SER A 291 -5.02 16.89 -16.07
CA SER A 291 -6.41 17.25 -16.37
C SER A 291 -6.73 16.91 -17.82
N GLY A 292 -7.87 16.28 -18.06
CA GLY A 292 -8.28 15.92 -19.42
C GLY A 292 -9.56 15.11 -19.43
N TRP A 293 -9.66 14.20 -20.41
CA TRP A 293 -10.81 13.32 -20.59
C TRP A 293 -10.70 12.07 -19.72
N VAL A 294 -11.73 11.81 -18.92
CA VAL A 294 -11.89 10.56 -18.18
C VAL A 294 -12.98 9.75 -18.87
N SER A 295 -12.60 8.66 -19.53
CA SER A 295 -13.51 7.75 -20.22
C SER A 295 -13.92 6.61 -19.29
N MET A 296 -15.21 6.30 -19.21
CA MET A 296 -15.69 5.11 -18.52
C MET A 296 -15.68 3.94 -19.52
N GLU A 297 -14.84 2.93 -19.29
CA GLU A 297 -14.69 1.81 -20.23
C GLU A 297 -14.88 0.45 -19.53
N ILE A 298 -15.92 -0.29 -19.90
CA ILE A 298 -16.29 -1.54 -19.23
C ILE A 298 -16.66 -2.62 -20.24
N PHE A 299 -16.48 -3.88 -19.82
CA PHE A 299 -16.75 -5.07 -20.60
C PHE A 299 -17.38 -6.11 -19.67
N HIS A 300 -18.71 -6.17 -19.66
CA HIS A 300 -19.43 -7.06 -18.75
C HIS A 300 -20.34 -7.99 -19.53
N SER A 301 -20.34 -9.27 -19.18
CA SER A 301 -21.15 -10.30 -19.85
C SER A 301 -22.65 -9.97 -19.90
N SER A 302 -23.18 -9.28 -18.87
CA SER A 302 -24.57 -8.82 -18.87
C SER A 302 -24.88 -7.72 -19.89
N MET A 303 -23.88 -7.18 -20.57
CA MET A 303 -24.11 -6.30 -21.70
C MET A 303 -24.81 -7.06 -22.82
N ALA A 304 -24.61 -8.35 -23.01
CA ALA A 304 -25.36 -9.08 -24.05
C ALA A 304 -26.87 -9.22 -23.77
N GLN A 305 -27.37 -8.79 -22.60
CA GLN A 305 -28.76 -8.95 -22.21
C GLN A 305 -29.66 -7.87 -22.85
N GLU A 306 -30.80 -8.29 -23.41
CA GLU A 306 -31.74 -7.42 -24.15
C GLU A 306 -32.35 -6.32 -23.26
N ASP A 307 -32.52 -6.56 -21.96
CA ASP A 307 -33.12 -5.61 -21.01
C ASP A 307 -32.16 -4.51 -20.52
N ARG A 308 -30.85 -4.60 -20.86
CA ARG A 308 -29.81 -3.69 -20.37
C ARG A 308 -29.22 -2.85 -21.50
N GLY A 309 -30.02 -1.90 -21.98
CA GLY A 309 -29.65 -1.10 -23.13
C GLY A 309 -28.68 0.06 -22.94
N PRO A 310 -28.42 0.92 -23.95
CA PRO A 310 -27.39 1.94 -23.86
C PRO A 310 -27.76 2.96 -22.80
N GLY A 311 -29.06 3.24 -22.63
CA GLY A 311 -29.58 4.08 -21.56
C GLY A 311 -29.29 3.52 -20.16
N PHE A 312 -29.38 2.20 -19.97
CA PHE A 312 -29.04 1.54 -18.70
C PHE A 312 -27.55 1.72 -18.40
N TRP A 313 -26.67 1.38 -19.34
CA TRP A 313 -25.22 1.47 -19.13
C TRP A 313 -24.73 2.92 -18.99
N ALA A 314 -25.26 3.85 -19.78
CA ALA A 314 -24.97 5.27 -19.63
C ALA A 314 -25.41 5.79 -18.25
N PHE A 315 -26.61 5.44 -17.79
CA PHE A 315 -27.09 5.82 -16.45
C PHE A 315 -26.15 5.30 -15.35
N HIS A 316 -25.75 4.02 -15.43
CA HIS A 316 -24.85 3.42 -14.45
C HIS A 316 -23.43 4.00 -14.52
N GLY A 317 -22.91 4.32 -15.70
CA GLY A 317 -21.63 4.99 -15.88
C GLY A 317 -21.64 6.39 -15.25
N ARG A 318 -22.72 7.15 -15.45
CA ARG A 318 -22.88 8.47 -14.82
C ARG A 318 -22.97 8.36 -13.30
N LYS A 319 -23.75 7.41 -12.78
CA LYS A 319 -23.85 7.14 -11.34
C LYS A 319 -22.49 6.77 -10.74
N SER A 320 -21.70 5.95 -11.43
CA SER A 320 -20.34 5.61 -11.01
C SER A 320 -19.42 6.83 -10.98
N TRP A 321 -19.47 7.71 -11.99
CA TRP A 321 -18.71 8.96 -11.97
C TRP A 321 -19.09 9.87 -10.80
N ASP A 322 -20.39 10.00 -10.52
CA ASP A 322 -20.87 10.78 -9.37
C ASP A 322 -20.36 10.18 -8.05
N GLN A 323 -20.37 8.84 -7.92
CA GLN A 323 -19.75 8.16 -6.77
C GLN A 323 -18.24 8.43 -6.69
N THR A 324 -17.51 8.34 -7.80
CA THR A 324 -16.07 8.63 -7.85
C THR A 324 -15.77 10.05 -7.36
N LYS A 325 -16.55 11.04 -7.80
CA LYS A 325 -16.42 12.42 -7.28
C LYS A 325 -16.67 12.48 -5.77
N MET A 326 -17.66 11.77 -5.26
CA MET A 326 -17.93 11.70 -3.82
C MET A 326 -16.76 11.06 -3.06
N GLU A 327 -16.23 9.92 -3.52
CA GLU A 327 -15.06 9.28 -2.91
C GLU A 327 -13.82 10.17 -2.93
N MET A 328 -13.61 10.93 -4.01
CA MET A 328 -12.50 11.88 -4.10
C MET A 328 -12.70 13.13 -3.24
N ALA A 329 -13.96 13.53 -3.01
CA ALA A 329 -14.33 14.64 -2.15
C ALA A 329 -14.34 14.26 -0.65
N LYS A 330 -14.38 12.96 -0.31
CA LYS A 330 -14.04 12.51 1.03
C LYS A 330 -12.56 12.85 1.25
N GLU A 331 -12.33 14.01 1.85
CA GLU A 331 -11.00 14.58 1.92
C GLU A 331 -10.06 13.62 2.69
N MET A 332 -8.83 13.57 2.22
CA MET A 332 -7.73 12.91 2.90
C MET A 332 -7.00 13.96 3.75
N ARG A 333 -6.62 13.55 4.96
CA ARG A 333 -6.10 14.41 6.03
C ARG A 333 -4.79 15.09 5.63
N THR A 334 -4.71 16.42 5.67
CA THR A 334 -3.45 17.17 5.51
C THR A 334 -3.08 17.89 6.80
N GLY A 335 -2.21 17.25 7.58
CA GLY A 335 -1.62 17.78 8.82
C GLY A 335 -1.49 16.70 9.90
N PRO A 336 -0.38 16.65 10.66
CA PRO A 336 -0.21 15.65 11.70
C PRO A 336 -1.31 15.80 12.77
N PRO A 337 -1.74 14.69 13.37
CA PRO A 337 -2.67 14.74 14.48
C PRO A 337 -2.04 15.51 15.65
N VAL A 338 -2.81 16.40 16.28
CA VAL A 338 -2.39 17.13 17.48
C VAL A 338 -3.09 16.51 18.67
N PHE A 339 -2.28 16.07 19.62
CA PHE A 339 -2.73 15.55 20.89
C PHE A 339 -2.15 16.45 21.99
N HIS A 340 -2.98 17.30 22.57
CA HIS A 340 -2.58 18.22 23.62
C HIS A 340 -3.65 18.27 24.71
N GLU A 341 -3.25 18.16 25.98
CA GLU A 341 -4.14 18.27 27.16
C GLU A 341 -5.40 17.38 27.08
N GLY A 342 -5.26 16.14 26.60
CA GLY A 342 -6.36 15.18 26.50
C GLY A 342 -7.32 15.41 25.33
N GLN A 343 -7.17 16.52 24.60
CA GLN A 343 -7.92 16.84 23.40
C GLN A 343 -7.19 16.36 22.15
N LYS A 344 -7.96 15.79 21.22
CA LYS A 344 -7.52 15.22 19.95
C LYS A 344 -8.11 16.06 18.83
N GLY A 345 -7.30 16.47 17.87
CA GLY A 345 -7.77 17.24 16.73
C GLY A 345 -6.69 17.34 15.66
N TRP A 346 -7.07 17.68 14.43
CA TRP A 346 -6.10 17.88 13.36
C TRP A 346 -5.48 19.28 13.50
N LYS A 347 -4.17 19.41 13.27
CA LYS A 347 -3.49 20.72 13.29
C LYS A 347 -4.16 21.73 12.35
N CYS A 348 -4.74 21.22 11.26
CA CYS A 348 -5.43 21.99 10.23
C CYS A 348 -6.75 22.64 10.69
N CYS A 349 -7.38 22.16 11.78
CA CYS A 349 -8.72 22.59 12.17
C CYS A 349 -8.90 22.79 13.67
N LYS A 350 -10.00 23.46 14.04
CA LYS A 350 -10.35 23.80 15.42
C LYS A 350 -11.12 22.72 16.20
N PRO A 351 -11.90 21.81 15.60
CA PRO A 351 -12.57 20.76 16.38
C PRO A 351 -11.59 19.96 17.23
N ARG A 352 -11.95 19.79 18.51
CA ARG A 352 -11.19 19.05 19.51
C ARG A 352 -12.16 18.07 20.16
N VAL A 353 -11.73 16.82 20.27
CA VAL A 353 -12.56 15.74 20.81
C VAL A 353 -11.76 14.91 21.81
N LEU A 354 -12.44 14.24 22.72
CA LEU A 354 -11.81 13.60 23.87
C LEU A 354 -11.59 12.11 23.63
N THR A 355 -12.35 11.50 22.73
CA THR A 355 -12.20 10.08 22.37
C THR A 355 -11.53 9.90 21.01
N PHE A 356 -10.89 8.75 20.80
CA PHE A 356 -10.23 8.46 19.53
C PHE A 356 -11.23 8.20 18.41
N ASP A 357 -12.39 7.62 18.73
CA ASP A 357 -13.45 7.36 17.75
C ASP A 357 -14.08 8.67 17.26
N GLU A 358 -14.33 9.64 18.14
CA GLU A 358 -14.75 10.99 17.72
C GLU A 358 -13.67 11.67 16.89
N PHE A 359 -12.39 11.45 17.23
CA PHE A 359 -11.24 12.03 16.52
C PHE A 359 -11.12 11.51 15.09
N MET A 360 -11.32 10.20 14.91
CA MET A 360 -11.35 9.56 13.60
C MET A 360 -12.53 10.02 12.74
N ASN A 361 -13.60 10.47 13.38
CA ASN A 361 -14.83 10.97 12.77
C ASN A 361 -14.88 12.50 12.62
N ILE A 362 -13.83 13.25 12.98
CA ILE A 362 -13.76 14.69 12.71
C ILE A 362 -13.83 14.90 11.19
N PRO A 363 -14.84 15.65 10.68
CA PRO A 363 -14.93 15.95 9.26
C PRO A 363 -13.67 16.67 8.81
N PRO A 364 -13.13 16.32 7.64
CA PRO A 364 -11.90 16.93 7.20
C PRO A 364 -12.13 18.41 6.85
N CYS A 365 -11.04 19.17 6.87
CA CYS A 365 -11.07 20.62 7.09
C CYS A 365 -10.49 21.45 5.95
N THR A 366 -9.80 20.82 4.99
CA THR A 366 -8.97 21.48 3.98
C THR A 366 -8.79 20.61 2.74
N THR A 367 -8.68 21.25 1.58
CA THR A 367 -8.29 20.64 0.31
C THR A 367 -6.80 20.89 0.02
N GLY A 368 -6.04 19.85 -0.36
CA GLY A 368 -4.59 19.95 -0.63
C GLY A 368 -4.05 18.88 -1.58
N LYS A 369 -2.85 19.09 -2.13
CA LYS A 369 -2.10 18.12 -2.95
C LYS A 369 -1.19 17.28 -2.05
N HIS A 370 -1.00 16.00 -2.37
CA HIS A 370 -0.03 15.16 -1.69
C HIS A 370 1.40 15.54 -2.10
N SER A 371 2.29 15.75 -1.12
CA SER A 371 3.73 15.97 -1.29
C SER A 371 4.48 14.83 -0.60
N THR A 372 5.54 14.32 -1.22
CA THR A 372 6.48 13.36 -0.62
C THR A 372 7.66 14.05 0.04
N VAL A 373 7.71 15.38 -0.03
CA VAL A 373 8.55 16.21 0.82
C VAL A 373 7.71 16.54 2.05
N ASP A 374 8.28 16.31 3.23
CA ASP A 374 7.74 16.87 4.47
C ASP A 374 7.86 18.39 4.40
N ASP A 375 6.90 19.04 3.73
CA ASP A 375 6.76 20.49 3.65
C ASP A 375 6.09 21.04 4.92
N SER A 376 6.16 20.30 6.05
CA SER A 376 5.86 20.87 7.35
C SER A 376 6.70 22.14 7.50
N PRO A 377 6.09 23.32 7.74
CA PRO A 377 6.83 24.48 8.18
C PRO A 377 7.70 24.01 9.34
N ALA A 378 9.01 24.26 9.25
CA ALA A 378 9.94 23.98 10.34
C ALA A 378 9.25 24.43 11.64
N PRO A 379 9.25 23.60 12.69
CA PRO A 379 8.61 23.95 13.95
C PRO A 379 9.03 25.39 14.28
N GLU A 380 8.04 26.26 14.53
CA GLU A 380 8.32 27.63 14.95
C GLU A 380 9.41 27.54 16.02
N PRO A 381 10.52 28.30 15.88
CA PRO A 381 11.61 28.22 16.82
C PRO A 381 11.00 28.35 18.21
N GLN A 382 11.14 27.29 19.01
CA GLN A 382 10.79 27.39 20.41
C GLN A 382 11.53 28.61 20.96
N PRO A 383 10.87 29.44 21.79
CA PRO A 383 11.53 30.60 22.38
C PRO A 383 12.88 30.14 22.91
N SER A 384 13.94 30.86 22.50
CA SER A 384 15.30 30.45 22.81
C SER A 384 15.42 30.25 24.31
N ASN A 385 16.33 29.36 24.72
CA ASN A 385 16.62 29.19 26.13
C ASN A 385 16.93 30.53 26.81
N GLU A 386 17.41 31.56 26.09
CA GLU A 386 17.57 32.93 26.64
C GLU A 386 16.26 33.63 27.07
N GLU A 387 15.12 33.43 26.39
CA GLU A 387 13.83 34.02 26.80
C GLU A 387 13.15 33.26 27.94
N VAL A 388 13.41 31.95 28.03
CA VAL A 388 12.93 31.09 29.12
C VAL A 388 13.84 31.26 30.36
N ASP A 389 15.15 31.40 30.15
CA ASP A 389 16.15 31.68 31.17
C ASP A 389 15.98 33.11 31.73
N ALA A 390 15.62 34.11 30.92
CA ALA A 390 15.30 35.45 31.45
C ALA A 390 14.10 35.46 32.41
N LYS A 391 13.10 34.59 32.20
CA LYS A 391 11.94 34.41 33.10
C LYS A 391 12.25 33.53 34.32
N LEU A 392 13.22 32.63 34.21
CA LEU A 392 13.69 31.79 35.32
C LEU A 392 14.71 32.51 36.21
N GLU A 393 15.55 33.39 35.64
CA GLU A 393 16.52 34.25 36.34
C GLU A 393 15.82 35.28 37.23
N ALA A 394 14.72 35.89 36.75
CA ALA A 394 13.92 36.82 37.56
C ALA A 394 13.32 36.17 38.84
N ASN A 395 13.14 34.85 38.85
CA ASN A 395 12.64 34.09 40.01
C ASN A 395 13.75 33.50 40.89
N LYS A 396 15.01 33.47 40.43
CA LYS A 396 16.15 32.91 41.18
C LYS A 396 16.96 33.95 41.95
N VAL A 397 16.81 35.24 41.65
CA VAL A 397 17.43 36.36 42.40
C VAL A 397 16.97 36.45 43.88
N LYS A 398 15.97 35.67 44.31
CA LYS A 398 15.46 35.65 45.71
C LYS A 398 16.06 34.60 46.64
N LYS A 399 17.03 33.79 46.21
CA LYS A 399 17.76 32.88 47.10
C LYS A 399 19.24 32.97 46.80
N GLU A 400 19.81 34.07 47.26
CA GLU A 400 21.10 34.19 47.98
C GLU A 400 22.13 33.09 47.69
N GLN A 401 23.24 33.46 47.07
CA GLN A 401 24.49 33.71 47.82
C GLN A 401 24.91 32.47 48.62
N GLU A 402 25.79 31.65 48.02
CA GLU A 402 27.01 31.12 48.64
C GLU A 402 27.77 30.19 47.65
N ASP A 403 29.00 30.62 47.31
CA ASP A 403 30.20 29.93 46.80
C ASP A 403 30.25 29.06 45.50
N ALA A 404 30.78 29.71 44.44
CA ALA A 404 32.00 29.48 43.64
C ALA A 404 32.45 28.09 43.05
N GLN A 405 32.55 28.11 41.68
CA GLN A 405 33.67 27.66 40.79
C GLN A 405 33.75 26.21 40.20
N PRO A 406 34.40 25.97 39.01
CA PRO A 406 33.68 25.60 37.77
C PRO A 406 34.18 24.39 36.90
N ALA A 407 33.27 23.96 35.99
CA ALA A 407 33.32 23.38 34.62
C ALA A 407 34.50 22.52 34.07
N VAL A 408 34.15 21.39 33.40
CA VAL A 408 34.85 20.87 32.19
C VAL A 408 33.90 20.15 31.18
N ALA A 409 33.95 20.63 29.93
CA ALA A 409 33.70 20.07 28.58
C ALA A 409 32.60 19.03 28.22
N ARG A 410 31.81 19.38 27.18
CA ARG A 410 30.89 18.53 26.41
C ARG A 410 31.60 17.79 25.26
N GLN A 411 31.10 16.60 24.92
CA GLN A 411 31.29 15.93 23.63
C GLN A 411 29.92 15.47 23.05
N PRO A 412 29.82 15.21 21.72
CA PRO A 412 28.56 15.27 20.95
C PRO A 412 27.64 14.06 21.17
N ILE A 413 26.32 14.30 21.15
CA ILE A 413 25.28 13.28 21.22
C ILE A 413 25.08 12.62 19.85
N ALA A 414 25.18 11.29 19.86
CA ALA A 414 24.84 10.39 18.76
C ALA A 414 23.32 10.33 18.51
N ALA A 415 22.94 10.03 17.27
CA ALA A 415 21.57 9.85 16.82
C ALA A 415 20.77 8.85 17.69
N GLN A 416 19.54 9.22 18.04
CA GLN A 416 18.63 8.42 18.87
C GLN A 416 18.09 7.20 18.09
N ALA A 417 18.09 6.04 18.75
CA ALA A 417 17.46 4.81 18.29
C ALA A 417 15.95 4.75 18.66
N PRO A 418 15.11 4.06 17.87
CA PRO A 418 13.67 3.90 18.15
C PRO A 418 13.37 3.01 19.37
N LYS A 419 12.17 3.24 19.95
CA LYS A 419 11.66 2.69 21.23
C LYS A 419 11.15 1.23 21.14
N PRO A 420 11.11 0.50 22.28
CA PRO A 420 10.99 -0.98 22.35
C PRO A 420 9.56 -1.52 22.49
N THR A 421 9.35 -2.78 22.07
CA THR A 421 8.23 -3.66 22.43
C THR A 421 8.64 -4.69 23.52
N PRO A 422 7.74 -5.07 24.47
CA PRO A 422 8.06 -5.99 25.56
C PRO A 422 7.83 -7.48 25.21
N SER A 423 8.69 -8.36 25.72
CA SER A 423 8.57 -9.84 25.66
C SER A 423 7.69 -10.42 26.80
N PRO A 424 7.18 -11.67 26.67
CA PRO A 424 6.24 -12.30 27.60
C PRO A 424 6.87 -12.75 28.92
N ALA A 425 6.09 -12.76 30.01
CA ALA A 425 6.51 -13.16 31.36
C ALA A 425 6.23 -14.65 31.68
N PRO A 426 6.91 -15.25 32.69
CA PRO A 426 6.80 -16.67 33.06
C PRO A 426 5.40 -17.09 33.58
N PRO A 427 5.08 -18.40 33.61
CA PRO A 427 3.80 -18.93 34.09
C PRO A 427 3.54 -18.60 35.58
N GLU A 428 2.32 -18.18 35.92
CA GLU A 428 1.91 -17.87 37.30
C GLU A 428 1.71 -19.14 38.15
N GLU A 429 2.18 -19.13 39.40
CA GLU A 429 1.99 -20.22 40.38
C GLU A 429 0.54 -20.28 40.87
N GLU A 430 -0.02 -21.50 40.95
CA GLU A 430 -1.47 -21.64 41.01
C GLU A 430 -2.12 -21.44 42.39
N ASP A 431 -1.54 -21.88 43.52
CA ASP A 431 -2.17 -21.72 44.86
C ASP A 431 -1.17 -21.73 46.04
N ASP A 432 -1.62 -21.31 47.24
CA ASP A 432 -0.85 -21.32 48.49
C ASP A 432 -0.63 -22.75 49.02
N ASP A 433 0.57 -23.02 49.54
CA ASP A 433 0.86 -24.28 50.24
C ASP A 433 0.17 -24.32 51.62
N PRO A 434 -0.73 -25.29 51.90
CA PRO A 434 -1.47 -25.37 53.16
C PRO A 434 -0.59 -25.67 54.39
N SER A 435 0.69 -26.01 54.19
CA SER A 435 1.65 -26.28 55.27
C SER A 435 2.37 -25.04 55.80
N LEU A 436 2.24 -23.87 55.15
CA LEU A 436 2.92 -22.64 55.54
C LEU A 436 1.97 -21.68 56.27
N PRO A 437 2.34 -21.18 57.47
CA PRO A 437 1.51 -20.21 58.18
C PRO A 437 1.50 -18.87 57.42
N ILE A 438 0.30 -18.33 57.17
CA ILE A 438 0.14 -17.02 56.54
C ILE A 438 0.41 -15.94 57.61
N PRO A 439 1.37 -15.02 57.38
CA PRO A 439 1.63 -13.93 58.31
C PRO A 439 0.42 -13.00 58.48
N ASP A 440 0.21 -12.49 59.70
CA ASP A 440 -0.81 -11.48 59.97
C ASP A 440 -0.51 -10.20 59.17
N GLY A 441 -1.50 -9.69 58.44
CA GLY A 441 -1.35 -8.55 57.54
C GLY A 441 -0.81 -8.90 56.14
N ALA A 442 -0.65 -10.17 55.78
CA ALA A 442 -0.20 -10.56 54.43
C ALA A 442 -1.17 -10.04 53.36
N THR A 443 -0.64 -9.44 52.29
CA THR A 443 -1.45 -8.93 51.17
C THR A 443 -1.46 -9.91 50.00
N CYS A 444 -2.60 -10.08 49.36
CA CYS A 444 -2.76 -10.96 48.21
C CYS A 444 -1.79 -10.59 47.09
N LYS A 445 -0.99 -11.56 46.65
CA LYS A 445 0.02 -11.42 45.58
C LYS A 445 -0.59 -11.35 44.17
N ARG A 446 -1.89 -11.66 44.00
CA ARG A 446 -2.57 -11.59 42.69
C ARG A 446 -2.83 -10.14 42.30
N ARG A 447 -2.45 -9.79 41.06
CA ARG A 447 -2.44 -8.40 40.55
C ARG A 447 -3.84 -7.78 40.60
N GLY A 448 -3.95 -6.61 41.22
CA GLY A 448 -5.21 -5.86 41.31
C GLY A 448 -6.20 -6.32 42.39
N CYS A 449 -5.83 -7.30 43.24
CA CYS A 449 -6.69 -7.74 44.35
C CYS A 449 -6.50 -6.89 45.61
N GLY A 450 -5.29 -6.85 46.17
CA GLY A 450 -4.97 -6.01 47.33
C GLY A 450 -5.61 -6.41 48.67
N ALA A 451 -6.29 -7.55 48.76
CA ALA A 451 -6.88 -8.05 50.01
C ALA A 451 -5.80 -8.38 51.06
N THR A 452 -6.07 -8.08 52.33
CA THR A 452 -5.16 -8.36 53.45
C THR A 452 -5.73 -9.46 54.34
N TYR A 453 -4.87 -10.38 54.78
CA TYR A 453 -5.23 -11.46 55.69
C TYR A 453 -5.11 -10.98 57.14
N LYS A 454 -6.14 -11.26 57.96
CA LYS A 454 -6.09 -11.10 59.42
C LYS A 454 -6.01 -12.47 60.08
N ALA A 455 -5.07 -12.63 61.01
CA ALA A 455 -4.86 -13.89 61.72
C ALA A 455 -6.15 -14.34 62.44
N GLY A 456 -6.56 -15.59 62.18
CA GLY A 456 -7.75 -16.20 62.80
C GLY A 456 -9.06 -16.06 62.00
N GLN A 457 -9.04 -15.39 60.84
CA GLN A 457 -10.20 -15.33 59.94
C GLN A 457 -10.37 -16.65 59.16
N SER A 458 -11.60 -17.17 59.10
CA SER A 458 -11.93 -18.31 58.24
C SER A 458 -11.82 -17.91 56.76
N ARG A 459 -11.19 -18.77 55.95
CA ARG A 459 -10.96 -18.56 54.52
C ARG A 459 -12.01 -19.24 53.63
N ASP A 460 -13.03 -19.86 54.23
CA ASP A 460 -14.07 -20.57 53.48
C ASP A 460 -15.02 -19.57 52.79
N GLY A 461 -15.07 -19.62 51.47
CA GLY A 461 -15.92 -18.74 50.64
C GLY A 461 -15.26 -17.43 50.20
N GLU A 462 -13.93 -17.32 50.22
CA GLU A 462 -13.21 -16.13 49.72
C GLU A 462 -13.22 -16.04 48.18
N ASP A 463 -13.60 -14.87 47.65
CA ASP A 463 -13.55 -14.56 46.22
C ASP A 463 -12.42 -13.55 45.90
N CYS A 464 -11.42 -14.00 45.14
CA CYS A 464 -10.28 -13.19 44.73
C CYS A 464 -10.46 -12.62 43.31
N VAL A 465 -10.85 -11.36 43.23
CA VAL A 465 -10.94 -10.59 41.97
C VAL A 465 -9.56 -10.02 41.61
N HIS A 466 -8.98 -10.45 40.49
CA HIS A 466 -7.63 -10.09 40.06
C HIS A 466 -7.49 -10.02 38.52
N HIS A 467 -6.34 -9.54 38.05
CA HIS A 467 -5.96 -9.54 36.65
C HIS A 467 -4.99 -10.70 36.35
N PRO A 468 -5.39 -11.72 35.55
CA PRO A 468 -4.50 -12.80 35.13
C PRO A 468 -3.53 -12.39 34.00
N GLY A 469 -3.67 -11.16 33.49
CA GLY A 469 -2.86 -10.64 32.40
C GLY A 469 -1.63 -9.87 32.87
N ILE A 470 -0.73 -9.60 31.94
CA ILE A 470 0.45 -8.77 32.18
C ILE A 470 0.12 -7.28 32.02
N PRO A 471 0.72 -6.38 32.82
CA PRO A 471 0.71 -4.96 32.52
C PRO A 471 1.25 -4.68 31.12
N ILE A 472 0.48 -3.95 30.32
CA ILE A 472 0.84 -3.44 29.00
C ILE A 472 0.93 -1.92 29.11
N PHE A 473 2.09 -1.38 28.75
CA PHE A 473 2.33 0.05 28.62
C PHE A 473 2.74 0.34 27.18
N HIS A 474 1.78 0.75 26.35
CA HIS A 474 2.01 1.04 24.94
C HIS A 474 1.28 2.32 24.54
N GLU A 475 1.95 3.20 23.79
CA GLU A 475 1.40 4.48 23.29
C GLU A 475 0.81 5.38 24.39
N GLY A 476 1.44 5.42 25.57
CA GLY A 476 0.98 6.24 26.70
C GLY A 476 -0.21 5.67 27.47
N SER A 477 -0.83 4.61 26.97
CA SER A 477 -1.90 3.87 27.65
C SER A 477 -1.34 2.73 28.50
N LYS A 478 -2.00 2.47 29.63
CA LYS A 478 -1.63 1.49 30.65
C LYS A 478 -2.81 0.57 30.89
N GLY A 479 -2.60 -0.74 30.99
CA GLY A 479 -3.68 -1.68 31.30
C GLY A 479 -3.15 -3.10 31.42
N TYR A 480 -4.05 -4.08 31.61
CA TYR A 480 -3.66 -5.49 31.67
C TYR A 480 -4.04 -6.20 30.37
N SER A 481 -3.21 -7.13 29.91
CA SER A 481 -3.45 -7.91 28.68
C SER A 481 -4.77 -8.69 28.72
N CYS A 482 -5.25 -9.04 29.91
CA CYS A 482 -6.48 -9.77 30.13
C CYS A 482 -7.77 -8.93 30.01
N CYS A 483 -7.70 -7.60 29.97
CA CYS A 483 -8.88 -6.75 29.88
C CYS A 483 -8.74 -5.74 28.73
N LYS A 484 -9.86 -5.28 28.15
CA LYS A 484 -9.86 -4.26 27.08
C LYS A 484 -9.67 -2.83 27.62
N LYS A 485 -10.00 -2.59 28.89
CA LYS A 485 -9.86 -1.27 29.53
C LYS A 485 -8.39 -0.86 29.59
N ARG A 486 -8.11 0.38 29.19
CA ARG A 486 -6.80 1.05 29.24
C ARG A 486 -7.00 2.42 29.88
N VAL A 487 -6.03 2.88 30.65
CA VAL A 487 -6.04 4.19 31.33
C VAL A 487 -4.75 4.93 31.01
N LEU A 488 -4.78 6.27 31.07
CA LEU A 488 -3.64 7.10 30.67
C LEU A 488 -2.75 7.41 31.87
N GLU A 489 -3.36 7.64 33.05
CA GLU A 489 -2.64 7.95 34.28
C GLU A 489 -2.17 6.68 35.02
N PHE A 490 -0.97 6.73 35.59
CA PHE A 490 -0.40 5.57 36.30
C PHE A 490 -1.19 5.24 37.58
N ASP A 491 -1.68 6.25 38.28
CA ASP A 491 -2.46 6.06 39.51
C ASP A 491 -3.83 5.44 39.23
N GLU A 492 -4.43 5.72 38.07
CA GLU A 492 -5.66 5.04 37.64
C GLU A 492 -5.40 3.58 37.26
N PHE A 493 -4.22 3.28 36.71
CA PHE A 493 -3.81 1.91 36.37
C PHE A 493 -3.66 1.05 37.62
N MET A 494 -3.05 1.60 38.68
CA MET A 494 -2.93 0.93 39.98
C MET A 494 -4.29 0.67 40.65
N LYS A 495 -5.31 1.48 40.33
CA LYS A 495 -6.68 1.39 40.87
C LYS A 495 -7.63 0.56 39.98
N MET A 496 -7.15 -0.06 38.91
CA MET A 496 -8.00 -0.89 38.05
C MET A 496 -8.52 -2.12 38.82
N PRO A 497 -9.85 -2.35 38.88
CA PRO A 497 -10.39 -3.54 39.52
C PRO A 497 -10.08 -4.78 38.67
N GLY A 498 -9.71 -5.88 39.34
CA GLY A 498 -9.45 -7.16 38.69
C GLY A 498 -10.57 -7.60 37.74
N CYS A 499 -10.24 -8.31 36.66
CA CYS A 499 -11.22 -8.73 35.64
C CYS A 499 -11.54 -10.24 35.64
N LYS A 500 -11.00 -11.01 36.59
CA LYS A 500 -11.33 -12.43 36.79
C LYS A 500 -11.43 -12.77 38.28
N THR A 501 -12.42 -13.58 38.65
CA THR A 501 -12.60 -14.09 40.01
C THR A 501 -12.09 -15.52 40.11
N LYS A 502 -11.31 -15.83 41.14
CA LYS A 502 -10.94 -17.19 41.55
C LYS A 502 -11.31 -17.39 43.02
N GLY A 503 -11.60 -18.62 43.43
CA GLY A 503 -11.70 -18.97 44.84
C GLY A 503 -10.34 -18.79 45.53
N ASN A 504 -10.35 -18.20 46.72
CA ASN A 504 -9.23 -17.93 47.63
C ASN A 504 -8.14 -16.97 47.11
N HIS A 505 -7.60 -16.17 48.02
CA HIS A 505 -6.46 -15.27 47.78
C HIS A 505 -5.12 -16.03 47.87
N LEU A 506 -4.06 -15.52 47.21
CA LEU A 506 -2.70 -16.07 47.22
C LEU A 506 -1.77 -15.20 48.07
N PHE A 507 -1.24 -15.70 49.18
CA PHE A 507 -0.41 -14.93 50.11
C PHE A 507 1.06 -15.37 50.17
N VAL A 508 1.35 -16.67 50.06
CA VAL A 508 2.66 -17.25 50.33
C VAL A 508 3.29 -17.85 49.06
N GLY A 509 2.55 -18.56 48.21
CA GLY A 509 3.07 -19.25 47.01
C GLY A 509 3.91 -20.50 47.32
N LYS A 510 4.47 -21.18 46.29
CA LYS A 510 5.29 -22.39 46.48
C LYS A 510 6.73 -22.05 46.89
N LYS A 511 7.35 -22.94 47.68
CA LYS A 511 8.74 -22.80 48.14
C LYS A 511 9.72 -22.86 46.95
N LYS A 512 10.48 -21.79 46.68
CA LYS A 512 11.61 -21.81 45.72
C LYS A 512 12.83 -22.47 46.35
N GLU A 513 13.46 -23.42 45.66
CA GLU A 513 14.71 -24.05 46.11
C GLU A 513 15.89 -23.06 46.03
N GLU A 514 16.67 -22.96 47.10
CA GLU A 514 17.87 -22.11 47.15
C GLU A 514 18.97 -22.68 46.26
N GLY A 515 19.15 -22.09 45.07
CA GLY A 515 20.33 -22.35 44.22
C GLY A 515 20.08 -22.59 42.73
N ALA A 516 18.83 -22.76 42.29
CA ALA A 516 18.53 -23.00 40.88
C ALA A 516 18.63 -21.72 40.04
N GLU A 517 19.38 -21.77 38.93
CA GLU A 517 19.40 -20.71 37.91
C GLU A 517 18.10 -20.73 37.10
N GLU A 518 17.54 -19.55 36.83
CA GLU A 518 16.33 -19.40 36.03
C GLU A 518 16.68 -19.47 34.54
N THR A 519 16.20 -20.51 33.85
CA THR A 519 16.44 -20.66 32.41
C THR A 519 15.45 -19.81 31.62
N ILE A 520 15.97 -18.87 30.80
CA ILE A 520 15.17 -18.08 29.87
C ILE A 520 15.17 -18.74 28.48
N LYS A 521 14.01 -18.71 27.80
CA LYS A 521 13.84 -19.35 26.48
C LYS A 521 14.15 -18.43 25.31
N ASP A 522 13.93 -17.13 25.47
CA ASP A 522 14.10 -16.14 24.41
C ASP A 522 14.88 -14.92 24.90
N VAL A 523 15.77 -14.42 24.05
CA VAL A 523 16.54 -13.20 24.27
C VAL A 523 16.28 -12.26 23.09
N ARG A 524 15.94 -11.01 23.40
CA ARG A 524 15.77 -9.97 22.38
C ARG A 524 17.05 -9.88 21.55
N ASN A 525 16.88 -9.85 20.23
CA ASN A 525 17.99 -9.71 19.31
C ASN A 525 17.73 -8.61 18.27
N ASP A 526 18.81 -8.12 17.68
CA ASP A 526 18.81 -7.34 16.44
C ASP A 526 19.96 -7.80 15.54
N PHE A 527 19.89 -7.48 14.26
CA PHE A 527 21.04 -7.63 13.38
C PHE A 527 21.03 -6.62 12.25
N TYR A 528 22.21 -6.33 11.74
CA TYR A 528 22.41 -5.69 10.45
C TYR A 528 23.45 -6.49 9.67
N GLN A 529 23.60 -6.20 8.38
CA GLN A 529 24.49 -6.98 7.53
C GLN A 529 25.20 -6.11 6.51
N THR A 530 26.40 -6.54 6.14
CA THR A 530 27.15 -6.06 4.99
C THR A 530 27.09 -7.09 3.86
N ALA A 531 27.80 -6.84 2.77
CA ALA A 531 27.97 -7.82 1.70
C ALA A 531 28.63 -9.13 2.18
N THR A 532 29.47 -9.07 3.22
CA THR A 532 30.33 -10.21 3.63
C THR A 532 30.05 -10.73 5.04
N SER A 533 29.29 -10.00 5.86
CA SER A 533 29.07 -10.38 7.25
C SER A 533 27.67 -10.01 7.76
N VAL A 534 27.19 -10.76 8.74
CA VAL A 534 26.03 -10.43 9.57
C VAL A 534 26.52 -10.08 10.97
N ILE A 535 26.09 -8.94 11.50
CA ILE A 535 26.42 -8.48 12.85
C ILE A 535 25.13 -8.52 13.67
N ALA A 536 25.07 -9.41 14.66
CA ALA A 536 23.88 -9.64 15.48
C ALA A 536 24.14 -9.30 16.96
N SER A 537 23.23 -8.56 17.59
CA SER A 537 23.26 -8.30 19.03
C SER A 537 22.22 -9.15 19.75
N LEU A 538 22.64 -9.90 20.77
CA LEU A 538 21.77 -10.58 21.74
C LEU A 538 21.78 -9.79 23.05
N TYR A 539 20.64 -9.19 23.41
CA TYR A 539 20.54 -8.28 24.56
C TYR A 539 20.34 -9.04 25.87
N LEU A 540 21.45 -9.52 26.44
CA LEU A 540 21.52 -10.16 27.75
C LEU A 540 22.55 -9.42 28.61
N LYS A 541 22.12 -8.90 29.77
CA LYS A 541 22.97 -8.12 30.68
C LYS A 541 23.78 -9.03 31.59
N LYS A 542 24.95 -8.54 32.03
CA LYS A 542 25.78 -9.20 33.06
C LYS A 542 26.16 -10.66 32.73
N ILE A 543 26.44 -10.94 31.46
CA ILE A 543 26.97 -12.24 31.04
C ILE A 543 28.32 -12.48 31.71
N ASP A 544 28.43 -13.59 32.42
CA ASP A 544 29.67 -14.08 33.01
C ASP A 544 30.53 -14.73 31.93
N LYS A 545 31.68 -14.13 31.63
CA LYS A 545 32.56 -14.60 30.55
C LYS A 545 33.26 -15.91 30.87
N GLU A 546 33.45 -16.25 32.15
CA GLU A 546 34.15 -17.47 32.55
C GLU A 546 33.21 -18.67 32.51
N ARG A 547 31.93 -18.44 32.80
CA ARG A 547 30.91 -19.49 32.82
C ARG A 547 30.18 -19.67 31.49
N SER A 548 30.19 -18.66 30.62
CA SER A 548 29.46 -18.70 29.35
C SER A 548 30.29 -19.26 28.20
N LYS A 549 29.63 -20.02 27.31
CA LYS A 549 30.23 -20.61 26.11
C LYS A 549 29.48 -20.14 24.86
N VAL A 550 30.25 -19.74 23.84
CA VAL A 550 29.75 -19.42 22.48
C VAL A 550 30.60 -20.22 21.49
N GLU A 551 29.96 -21.06 20.69
CA GLU A 551 30.63 -21.96 19.74
C GLU A 551 29.97 -21.89 18.36
N PHE A 552 30.79 -21.62 17.33
CA PHE A 552 30.36 -21.69 15.93
C PHE A 552 30.46 -23.15 15.44
N ALA A 553 29.48 -23.97 15.83
CA ALA A 553 29.56 -25.43 15.74
C ALA A 553 29.53 -25.98 14.30
N ALA A 554 28.85 -25.30 13.37
CA ALA A 554 28.73 -25.75 11.98
C ALA A 554 28.46 -24.58 11.03
N ALA A 555 28.41 -24.88 9.72
CA ALA A 555 28.13 -23.88 8.68
C ALA A 555 26.80 -23.13 8.88
N ASN A 556 25.83 -23.63 9.65
CA ASN A 556 24.57 -22.93 9.92
C ASN A 556 24.22 -22.88 11.42
N THR A 557 25.17 -23.17 12.31
CA THR A 557 24.83 -23.41 13.72
C THR A 557 25.76 -22.66 14.65
N VAL A 558 25.15 -21.90 15.58
CA VAL A 558 25.83 -21.24 16.69
C VAL A 558 25.25 -21.74 18.00
N GLU A 559 26.07 -22.42 18.79
CA GLU A 559 25.70 -22.91 20.12
C GLU A 559 25.99 -21.83 21.16
N LEU A 560 24.98 -21.52 21.96
CA LEU A 560 25.02 -20.50 23.00
C LEU A 560 24.64 -21.12 24.34
N ASP A 561 25.53 -20.98 25.32
CA ASP A 561 25.28 -21.32 26.72
C ASP A 561 25.74 -20.15 27.58
N LEU A 562 24.84 -19.20 27.85
CA LEU A 562 25.16 -17.93 28.49
C LEU A 562 24.65 -17.93 29.93
N HIS A 563 25.57 -17.79 30.87
CA HIS A 563 25.29 -17.63 32.30
C HIS A 563 25.44 -16.17 32.70
N THR A 564 24.53 -15.67 33.53
CA THR A 564 24.58 -14.29 34.01
C THR A 564 24.80 -14.24 35.52
N ALA A 565 25.37 -13.13 35.99
CA ALA A 565 25.63 -12.90 37.41
C ALA A 565 24.34 -12.81 38.27
N ASP A 566 23.18 -12.59 37.65
CA ASP A 566 21.86 -12.58 38.30
C ASP A 566 21.15 -13.95 38.29
N LYS A 567 21.92 -15.04 38.11
CA LYS A 567 21.44 -16.43 38.15
C LYS A 567 20.43 -16.76 37.04
N THR A 568 20.60 -16.15 35.86
CA THR A 568 19.82 -16.47 34.66
C THR A 568 20.69 -17.25 33.68
N ARG A 569 20.11 -18.24 32.99
CA ARG A 569 20.80 -19.02 31.95
C ARG A 569 20.03 -18.95 30.63
N TYR A 570 20.73 -18.63 29.55
CA TYR A 570 20.22 -18.71 28.18
C TYR A 570 20.98 -19.76 27.40
N GLN A 571 20.33 -20.90 27.14
CA GLN A 571 20.92 -22.01 26.41
C GLN A 571 20.13 -22.28 25.12
N THR A 572 20.78 -22.18 23.96
CA THR A 572 20.13 -22.42 22.66
C THR A 572 21.12 -22.87 21.58
N SER A 573 20.63 -23.69 20.65
CA SER A 573 21.31 -24.02 19.39
C SER A 573 20.66 -23.17 18.29
N MET A 574 21.33 -22.08 17.92
CA MET A 574 20.79 -21.12 16.94
C MET A 574 21.12 -21.57 15.52
N VAL A 575 20.08 -21.90 14.75
CA VAL A 575 20.21 -22.20 13.32
C VAL A 575 20.12 -20.90 12.52
N THR A 576 21.22 -20.48 11.91
CA THR A 576 21.29 -19.25 11.13
C THR A 576 20.51 -19.35 9.82
N PHE A 577 20.03 -18.21 9.30
CA PHE A 577 19.28 -18.18 8.03
C PHE A 577 20.12 -18.70 6.85
N GLY A 578 21.39 -18.29 6.77
CA GLY A 578 22.31 -18.71 5.72
C GLY A 578 23.62 -19.27 6.28
N PRO A 579 24.47 -19.82 5.39
CA PRO A 579 25.74 -20.40 5.77
C PRO A 579 26.78 -19.36 6.17
N ILE A 580 27.44 -19.66 7.30
CA ILE A 580 28.57 -18.93 7.86
C ILE A 580 29.87 -19.69 7.63
N VAL A 581 30.99 -18.98 7.73
CA VAL A 581 32.34 -19.54 7.82
C VAL A 581 32.75 -19.53 9.30
N PRO A 582 32.68 -20.66 10.03
CA PRO A 582 32.92 -20.69 11.47
C PRO A 582 34.28 -20.11 11.88
N GLU A 583 35.32 -20.37 11.10
CA GLU A 583 36.70 -19.96 11.38
C GLU A 583 36.92 -18.44 11.19
N LYS A 584 36.02 -17.79 10.45
CA LYS A 584 36.03 -16.33 10.22
C LYS A 584 34.97 -15.60 11.04
N SER A 585 34.17 -16.33 11.81
CA SER A 585 33.13 -15.77 12.67
C SER A 585 33.69 -15.52 14.07
N SER A 586 33.21 -14.47 14.74
CA SER A 586 33.72 -14.05 16.05
C SER A 586 32.62 -13.48 16.93
N TYR A 587 32.88 -13.35 18.23
CA TYR A 587 31.93 -12.78 19.16
C TYR A 587 32.60 -11.85 20.18
N LYS A 588 31.80 -10.97 20.77
CA LYS A 588 32.22 -10.07 21.84
C LYS A 588 31.14 -9.96 22.91
N ILE A 589 31.46 -10.39 24.12
CA ILE A 589 30.60 -10.18 25.30
C ILE A 589 30.83 -8.76 25.84
N MET A 590 29.76 -7.97 25.83
CA MET A 590 29.69 -6.61 26.38
C MET A 590 28.84 -6.59 27.67
N GLY A 591 28.81 -5.48 28.38
CA GLY A 591 28.06 -5.38 29.64
C GLY A 591 26.53 -5.53 29.50
N THR A 592 26.00 -5.15 28.33
CA THR A 592 24.55 -5.12 28.06
C THR A 592 24.10 -6.07 26.94
N LYS A 593 25.04 -6.71 26.23
CA LYS A 593 24.75 -7.59 25.09
C LYS A 593 25.92 -8.52 24.78
N LEU A 594 25.62 -9.62 24.08
CA LEU A 594 26.56 -10.39 23.29
C LEU A 594 26.45 -9.95 21.83
N GLU A 595 27.56 -9.59 21.21
CA GLU A 595 27.61 -9.27 19.78
C GLU A 595 28.28 -10.40 19.01
N LEU A 596 27.64 -10.88 17.95
CA LEU A 596 28.14 -11.91 17.04
C LEU A 596 28.48 -11.25 15.70
N THR A 597 29.66 -11.55 15.16
CA THR A 597 30.05 -11.21 13.79
C THR A 597 30.18 -12.50 13.00
N LEU A 598 29.20 -12.78 12.15
CA LEU A 598 29.08 -13.99 11.36
C LEU A 598 29.57 -13.72 9.93
N ALA A 599 30.62 -14.40 9.50
CA ALA A 599 31.14 -14.27 8.14
C ALA A 599 30.30 -15.11 7.16
N LYS A 600 29.72 -14.50 6.13
CA LYS A 600 28.86 -15.20 5.15
C LYS A 600 29.70 -16.10 4.24
N ALA A 601 29.23 -17.33 4.01
CA ALA A 601 29.87 -18.25 3.07
C ALA A 601 29.44 -18.01 1.61
N ASP A 602 28.20 -17.57 1.38
CA ASP A 602 27.57 -17.43 0.06
C ASP A 602 27.40 -15.98 -0.42
N GLY A 603 27.61 -15.00 0.46
CA GLY A 603 27.40 -13.57 0.18
C GLY A 603 25.93 -13.16 0.02
N MET A 604 24.97 -14.01 0.40
CA MET A 604 23.54 -13.72 0.27
C MET A 604 23.06 -12.76 1.35
N GLY A 605 21.99 -12.01 1.04
CA GLY A 605 21.30 -11.16 2.02
C GLY A 605 20.41 -12.01 2.93
N TRP A 606 20.50 -11.81 4.25
CA TRP A 606 19.68 -12.51 5.24
C TRP A 606 18.45 -11.67 5.58
N PRO A 607 17.22 -12.12 5.27
CA PRO A 607 15.99 -11.41 5.61
C PRO A 607 15.64 -11.53 7.10
N VAL A 608 16.12 -12.58 7.77
CA VAL A 608 15.97 -12.83 9.20
C VAL A 608 17.27 -13.41 9.78
N LEU A 609 17.45 -13.37 11.10
CA LEU A 609 18.68 -13.85 11.75
C LEU A 609 18.70 -15.38 11.83
N ARG A 610 17.60 -15.97 12.32
CA ARG A 610 17.41 -17.42 12.44
C ARG A 610 16.53 -17.93 11.32
N LYS A 611 16.73 -19.18 10.91
CA LYS A 611 15.96 -19.79 9.82
C LYS A 611 14.45 -19.88 10.13
N ASP A 612 14.08 -19.98 11.39
CA ASP A 612 12.73 -20.15 11.91
C ASP A 612 12.05 -18.83 12.33
N ASP A 613 12.75 -17.69 12.21
CA ASP A 613 12.18 -16.38 12.52
C ASP A 613 11.07 -15.99 11.50
N PRO A 614 9.96 -15.38 11.95
CA PRO A 614 8.92 -14.88 11.06
C PRO A 614 9.47 -13.74 10.17
N HIS A 615 9.16 -13.78 8.88
CA HIS A 615 9.63 -12.77 7.93
C HIS A 615 8.92 -11.43 8.17
N THR A 616 9.53 -10.57 9.00
CA THR A 616 9.11 -9.18 9.18
C THR A 616 9.77 -8.35 8.08
N GLY A 617 8.96 -7.74 7.20
CA GLY A 617 9.40 -7.10 5.95
C GLY A 617 10.30 -5.86 6.03
N GLU A 618 11.10 -5.69 7.08
CA GLU A 618 12.08 -4.60 7.19
C GLU A 618 13.52 -5.13 7.06
N ILE A 619 14.19 -4.78 5.95
CA ILE A 619 15.63 -5.04 5.77
C ILE A 619 16.33 -3.68 5.61
N ILE A 620 17.05 -3.23 6.64
CA ILE A 620 17.96 -2.09 6.53
C ILE A 620 19.26 -2.60 5.89
N GLN A 621 19.35 -2.55 4.56
CA GLN A 621 20.59 -2.81 3.83
C GLN A 621 21.37 -1.51 3.62
N ALA A 622 22.49 -1.35 4.33
CA ALA A 622 23.46 -0.28 4.04
C ALA A 622 24.52 -0.78 3.03
N GLY A 623 24.55 -0.16 1.84
CA GLY A 623 25.67 -0.25 0.89
C GLY A 623 25.62 -1.42 -0.11
N ARG A 624 25.13 -1.15 -1.33
CA ARG A 624 25.50 -1.93 -2.52
C ARG A 624 26.75 -1.32 -3.16
N ALA A 625 27.82 -2.09 -3.27
CA ALA A 625 28.83 -1.88 -4.30
C ALA A 625 28.46 -2.76 -5.50
N GLY A 626 28.43 -2.18 -6.70
CA GLY A 626 28.05 -2.86 -7.94
C GLY A 626 28.95 -4.07 -8.22
N ARG A 627 28.35 -5.14 -8.76
CA ARG A 627 29.11 -6.19 -9.46
C ARG A 627 29.13 -5.85 -10.94
N VAL A 628 30.35 -5.81 -11.48
CA VAL A 628 30.70 -5.88 -12.91
C VAL A 628 30.41 -7.28 -13.41
#